data_AF-A0A2S4Q0E8-F1
#
_entry.id   AF-A0A2S4Q0E8-F1
#
_cell.length_a   1.000
_cell.length_b   1.000
_cell.length_c   1.000
_cell.angle_alpha   90.00
_cell.angle_beta   90.00
_cell.angle_gamma   90.00
#
_symmetry.space_group_name_H-M   'P 1'
#
loop_
_entity.id
_entity.type
_entity.pdbx_description
1 polymer ?
#
loop_
_entity_poly.entity_id
_entity_poly.type
_entity_poly.pdbx_seq_one_letter_code
_entity_poly.pdbx_strand_id
1 'polypeptide(L)'
;MTVEPPRPLLLPQNRKIRHVQGIYLRNLTLPSLVDTIADDGSKKSGTKFRSFQVHKPPLQRSNSFQDNVLQELQKYSTNWEGASASLRQRTLEQVIVNNSADTFVTLHCASQVEPIYISEIIKDSINPTFCQFDLSVFGPKITRLDTVIVKVWVRRNDFKLFIEEEVNLRSLNYIGKLENHQYSANCILFDLIDGIYSMDLAIEFQKPKPGVTHPTSSYSALLHLSNLDQSIQDALATREELAAQINLLLERRNLAEALQAKEQVILANRYLNSERKILKVSLKRRKDLIASIEARKKGIKSGLESQAKAVDEIEDAQDKLMNCRKLLTNIIGELCGQRRRICEELQTIYPIDPIIHKPLLFTICGLQLPNSFFDDSDEETVSAALGYVAHIVDLLQYYLSIPLPYPISPYGSRAIIQDFISIIQDKQRTFPLYMKGAIRFRFDYGVFLLNKNIEWLAKRQGLKIIDIRQTLPNLKYLLYICSAGSSELPARKAGGIRGLLFGNTTRASGRFKSRNQSNA
;
A
#
# COMPACT_ATOMS: atom_id res chain seq x y z
N MET A 1 -33.34 72.03 24.99
CA MET A 1 -33.12 72.36 23.56
C MET A 1 -33.78 71.26 22.75
N THR A 2 -34.89 71.60 22.08
CA THR A 2 -35.62 70.69 21.19
C THR A 2 -34.69 70.26 20.06
N VAL A 3 -34.34 68.97 20.01
CA VAL A 3 -33.53 68.41 18.93
C VAL A 3 -34.34 68.53 17.64
N GLU A 4 -33.98 69.48 16.78
CA GLU A 4 -34.61 69.60 15.48
C GLU A 4 -34.40 68.29 14.69
N PRO A 5 -35.43 67.74 14.04
CA PRO A 5 -35.26 66.55 13.22
C PRO A 5 -34.24 66.83 12.12
N PRO A 6 -33.38 65.86 11.75
CA PRO A 6 -32.34 66.08 10.76
C PRO A 6 -32.96 66.55 9.45
N ARG A 7 -32.43 67.61 8.83
CA ARG A 7 -32.98 68.22 7.60
C ARG A 7 -31.97 68.06 6.45
N PRO A 8 -32.39 67.67 5.23
CA PRO A 8 -31.47 67.60 4.09
C PRO A 8 -31.11 69.01 3.62
N LEU A 9 -29.82 69.28 3.43
CA LEU A 9 -29.30 70.54 2.87
C LEU A 9 -29.36 70.52 1.33
N LEU A 10 -29.29 69.33 0.73
CA LEU A 10 -29.33 69.11 -0.71
C LEU A 10 -30.76 68.81 -1.19
N LEU A 11 -31.28 69.70 -2.03
CA LEU A 11 -32.49 69.44 -2.80
C LEU A 11 -32.30 68.22 -3.72
N PRO A 12 -33.33 67.38 -3.96
CA PRO A 12 -33.23 66.20 -4.81
C PRO A 12 -32.60 66.47 -6.19
N GLN A 13 -32.90 67.62 -6.78
CA GLN A 13 -32.36 68.03 -8.10
C GLN A 13 -30.86 68.32 -8.08
N ASN A 14 -30.30 68.68 -6.92
CA ASN A 14 -28.90 69.07 -6.74
C ASN A 14 -28.01 67.89 -6.33
N ARG A 15 -28.56 66.70 -6.08
CA ARG A 15 -27.76 65.53 -5.66
C ARG A 15 -26.99 64.97 -6.86
N LYS A 16 -25.66 65.06 -6.77
CA LYS A 16 -24.69 64.65 -7.79
C LYS A 16 -23.64 63.73 -7.18
N ILE A 17 -22.88 63.02 -8.00
CA ILE A 17 -21.83 62.07 -7.56
C ILE A 17 -20.82 62.70 -6.60
N ARG A 18 -20.40 63.96 -6.82
CA ARG A 18 -19.48 64.66 -5.90
C ARG A 18 -19.99 64.81 -4.47
N HIS A 19 -21.28 64.60 -4.24
CA HIS A 19 -21.85 64.67 -2.92
C HIS A 19 -21.82 63.32 -2.19
N VAL A 20 -21.52 62.21 -2.88
CA VAL A 20 -21.45 60.88 -2.27
C VAL A 20 -20.09 60.71 -1.59
N GLN A 21 -20.12 60.42 -0.28
CA GLN A 21 -18.93 60.24 0.55
C GLN A 21 -18.82 58.81 1.10
N GLY A 22 -19.88 58.02 1.09
CA GLY A 22 -19.87 56.67 1.66
C GLY A 22 -21.03 55.79 1.19
N ILE A 23 -20.89 54.47 1.40
CA ILE A 23 -21.87 53.45 1.04
C ILE A 23 -21.96 52.44 2.18
N TYR A 24 -23.18 52.02 2.52
CA TYR A 24 -23.43 50.99 3.52
C TYR A 24 -24.37 49.93 2.96
N LEU A 25 -24.19 48.68 3.35
CA LEU A 25 -25.07 47.57 3.00
C LEU A 25 -25.67 46.99 4.28
N ARG A 26 -26.99 46.75 4.30
CA ARG A 26 -27.72 46.22 5.45
C ARG A 26 -28.51 44.96 5.10
N ASN A 27 -28.60 44.05 6.07
CA ASN A 27 -29.33 42.79 6.00
C ASN A 27 -28.99 41.95 4.76
N LEU A 28 -27.70 41.66 4.56
CA LEU A 28 -27.26 40.75 3.50
C LEU A 28 -27.93 39.38 3.69
N THR A 29 -28.70 38.93 2.71
CA THR A 29 -29.35 37.61 2.69
C THR A 29 -28.94 36.86 1.44
N LEU A 30 -28.25 35.74 1.62
CA LEU A 30 -27.70 34.94 0.53
C LEU A 30 -28.54 33.66 0.35
N PRO A 31 -28.71 33.13 -0.88
CA PRO A 31 -29.46 31.90 -1.10
C PRO A 31 -28.79 30.68 -0.42
N SER A 32 -29.61 29.80 0.15
CA SER A 32 -29.21 28.57 0.88
C SER A 32 -28.65 27.49 -0.06
N LEU A 33 -27.67 26.70 0.41
CA LEU A 33 -26.97 25.65 -0.34
C LEU A 33 -27.58 24.26 -0.07
N VAL A 34 -28.81 23.97 -0.53
CA VAL A 34 -29.35 22.59 -0.60
C VAL A 34 -30.34 22.50 -1.77
N ASP A 35 -29.98 21.74 -2.80
CA ASP A 35 -30.87 20.90 -3.62
C ASP A 35 -30.02 20.05 -4.58
N THR A 36 -29.63 18.87 -4.12
CA THR A 36 -29.24 17.72 -4.94
C THR A 36 -29.68 16.47 -4.17
N ILE A 37 -30.32 15.53 -4.88
CA ILE A 37 -31.00 14.27 -4.43
C ILE A 37 -32.50 14.50 -4.16
N ALA A 38 -33.52 13.93 -4.81
CA ALA A 38 -33.72 12.94 -5.89
C ALA A 38 -35.13 13.26 -6.51
N ASP A 39 -35.49 12.93 -7.75
CA ASP A 39 -36.05 11.62 -8.11
C ASP A 39 -36.22 11.42 -9.65
N ASP A 40 -36.29 10.14 -10.03
CA ASP A 40 -36.25 9.48 -11.34
C ASP A 40 -37.07 10.02 -12.53
N GLY A 41 -36.61 9.74 -13.76
CA GLY A 41 -37.51 9.87 -14.92
C GLY A 41 -37.02 9.85 -16.38
N SER A 42 -36.01 9.06 -16.76
CA SER A 42 -35.83 8.50 -18.12
C SER A 42 -35.54 9.40 -19.36
N LYS A 43 -34.44 8.99 -20.04
CA LYS A 43 -34.22 8.91 -21.50
C LYS A 43 -33.91 10.17 -22.35
N LYS A 44 -32.64 10.15 -22.78
CA LYS A 44 -32.10 10.34 -24.15
C LYS A 44 -31.64 11.75 -24.59
N SER A 45 -30.30 11.79 -24.66
CA SER A 45 -29.46 12.30 -25.77
C SER A 45 -29.34 13.80 -26.01
N GLY A 46 -28.10 14.19 -26.30
CA GLY A 46 -27.85 15.22 -27.30
C GLY A 46 -27.42 16.57 -26.74
N THR A 47 -26.13 16.67 -26.44
CA THR A 47 -25.24 17.81 -26.69
C THR A 47 -25.90 19.03 -27.35
N LYS A 48 -25.88 20.18 -26.66
CA LYS A 48 -25.57 21.50 -27.25
C LYS A 48 -25.45 22.58 -26.17
N PHE A 49 -24.29 23.22 -26.16
CA PHE A 49 -24.07 24.56 -25.62
C PHE A 49 -25.20 25.51 -26.05
N ARG A 50 -25.72 26.29 -25.09
CA ARG A 50 -26.52 27.49 -25.36
C ARG A 50 -26.15 28.57 -24.36
N SER A 51 -25.28 29.46 -24.83
CA SER A 51 -25.22 30.85 -24.40
C SER A 51 -26.59 31.52 -24.57
N PHE A 52 -27.09 32.21 -23.56
CA PHE A 52 -28.15 33.22 -23.66
C PHE A 52 -27.85 34.29 -22.61
N GLN A 53 -27.28 35.45 -22.97
CA GLN A 53 -27.97 36.64 -23.48
C GLN A 53 -29.15 37.10 -22.62
N VAL A 54 -28.86 38.16 -21.85
CA VAL A 54 -29.66 39.37 -21.60
C VAL A 54 -31.03 39.39 -22.27
N HIS A 55 -32.08 39.37 -21.44
CA HIS A 55 -33.28 40.18 -21.66
C HIS A 55 -33.93 40.51 -20.31
N LYS A 56 -33.97 41.80 -19.99
CA LYS A 56 -34.88 42.41 -18.99
C LYS A 56 -36.33 42.14 -19.40
N PRO A 57 -37.23 41.91 -18.44
CA PRO A 57 -38.56 42.50 -18.48
C PRO A 57 -38.70 43.56 -17.37
N PRO A 58 -39.50 44.61 -17.60
CA PRO A 58 -39.69 45.69 -16.65
C PRO A 58 -40.68 45.25 -15.57
N LEU A 59 -40.31 45.35 -14.30
CA LEU A 59 -41.27 45.20 -13.22
C LEU A 59 -41.55 46.58 -12.62
N GLN A 60 -42.62 47.19 -13.13
CA GLN A 60 -43.44 48.09 -12.34
C GLN A 60 -43.77 47.37 -11.03
N ARG A 61 -43.18 47.79 -9.91
CA ARG A 61 -43.68 47.40 -8.59
C ARG A 61 -44.62 48.48 -8.11
N SER A 62 -45.89 48.29 -8.45
CA SER A 62 -47.03 48.80 -7.71
C SER A 62 -46.90 48.44 -6.23
N ASN A 63 -47.35 49.35 -5.37
CA ASN A 63 -47.43 49.27 -3.91
C ASN A 63 -48.40 48.18 -3.39
N SER A 64 -48.45 47.01 -4.02
CA SER A 64 -49.39 45.93 -3.71
C SER A 64 -48.72 44.59 -3.37
N PHE A 65 -47.39 44.58 -3.20
CA PHE A 65 -46.61 43.39 -2.81
C PHE A 65 -46.05 43.46 -1.37
N GLN A 66 -46.32 44.54 -0.64
CA GLN A 66 -45.92 44.64 0.78
C GLN A 66 -46.82 43.83 1.71
N ASP A 67 -48.07 43.50 1.32
CA ASP A 67 -49.00 42.79 2.22
C ASP A 67 -48.82 41.26 2.22
N ASN A 68 -48.38 40.63 1.13
CA ASN A 68 -48.23 39.17 1.07
C ASN A 68 -46.89 38.64 1.61
N VAL A 69 -45.85 39.49 1.69
CA VAL A 69 -44.55 39.10 2.28
C VAL A 69 -44.53 39.34 3.80
N LEU A 70 -45.33 40.28 4.31
CA LEU A 70 -45.57 40.42 5.74
C LEU A 70 -46.36 39.24 6.32
N GLN A 71 -47.20 38.56 5.53
CA GLN A 71 -47.97 37.38 5.96
C GLN A 71 -47.14 36.07 5.98
N GLU A 72 -46.12 35.92 5.14
CA GLU A 72 -45.23 34.75 5.16
C GLU A 72 -44.05 34.89 6.13
N LEU A 73 -43.63 36.11 6.46
CA LEU A 73 -42.66 36.36 7.55
C LEU A 73 -43.32 36.41 8.94
N GLN A 74 -44.63 36.65 9.03
CA GLN A 74 -45.39 36.46 10.27
C GLN A 74 -45.62 34.97 10.61
N LYS A 75 -45.53 34.04 9.65
CA LYS A 75 -45.68 32.59 9.90
C LYS A 75 -44.47 31.91 10.57
N TYR A 76 -43.34 32.59 10.70
CA TYR A 76 -42.16 32.08 11.43
C TYR A 76 -41.79 32.88 12.69
N SER A 77 -42.55 33.94 13.02
CA SER A 77 -42.26 34.81 14.17
C SER A 77 -43.03 34.46 15.45
N THR A 78 -43.93 33.47 15.43
CA THR A 78 -44.79 33.10 16.58
C THR A 78 -44.56 31.70 17.14
N ASN A 79 -43.38 31.10 16.93
CA ASN A 79 -43.01 29.79 17.52
C ASN A 79 -41.71 29.83 18.35
N TRP A 80 -41.42 30.93 19.03
CA TRP A 80 -40.26 31.03 19.94
C TRP A 80 -40.63 31.24 21.41
N GLU A 81 -41.91 31.21 21.76
CA GLU A 81 -42.36 31.09 23.15
C GLU A 81 -42.30 29.62 23.58
N GLY A 82 -41.10 29.16 23.97
CA GLY A 82 -40.90 27.83 24.58
C GLY A 82 -39.60 27.10 24.20
N ALA A 83 -38.85 27.54 23.19
CA ALA A 83 -37.58 26.92 22.82
C ALA A 83 -36.44 27.30 23.79
N SER A 84 -35.59 26.33 24.17
CA SER A 84 -34.45 26.57 25.06
C SER A 84 -33.47 27.61 24.48
N ALA A 85 -32.87 28.42 25.35
CA ALA A 85 -31.94 29.50 24.95
C ALA A 85 -30.79 28.99 24.05
N SER A 86 -30.35 27.75 24.27
CA SER A 86 -29.30 27.09 23.50
C SER A 86 -29.70 26.72 22.06
N LEU A 87 -30.97 26.38 21.82
CA LEU A 87 -31.46 26.11 20.45
C LEU A 87 -31.62 27.39 19.65
N ARG A 88 -32.12 28.47 20.26
CA ARG A 88 -32.21 29.80 19.63
C ARG A 88 -30.82 30.34 19.26
N GLN A 89 -29.85 30.14 20.14
CA GLN A 89 -28.49 30.56 19.86
C GLN A 89 -27.90 29.79 18.67
N ARG A 90 -28.07 28.47 18.61
CA ARG A 90 -27.60 27.66 17.47
C ARG A 90 -28.27 28.02 16.15
N THR A 91 -29.58 28.28 16.14
CA THR A 91 -30.26 28.68 14.90
C THR A 91 -29.85 30.09 14.46
N LEU A 92 -29.63 31.03 15.39
CA LEU A 92 -29.07 32.35 15.07
C LEU A 92 -27.64 32.24 14.54
N GLU A 93 -26.79 31.41 15.14
CA GLU A 93 -25.44 31.13 14.64
C GLU A 93 -25.48 30.54 13.22
N GLN A 94 -26.42 29.64 12.92
CA GLN A 94 -26.61 29.11 11.57
C GLN A 94 -27.10 30.17 10.55
N VAL A 95 -28.00 31.08 10.95
CA VAL A 95 -28.43 32.19 10.09
C VAL A 95 -27.28 33.16 9.83
N ILE A 96 -26.45 33.43 10.85
CA ILE A 96 -25.27 34.29 10.70
C ILE A 96 -24.30 33.66 9.70
N VAL A 97 -23.92 32.39 9.89
CA VAL A 97 -22.98 31.68 9.02
C VAL A 97 -23.49 31.55 7.58
N ASN A 98 -24.79 31.38 7.37
CA ASN A 98 -25.35 31.25 6.02
C ASN A 98 -25.37 32.57 5.24
N ASN A 99 -25.48 33.70 5.95
CA ASN A 99 -25.67 35.03 5.38
C ASN A 99 -24.46 35.96 5.51
N SER A 100 -23.45 35.61 6.31
CA SER A 100 -22.19 36.32 6.37
C SER A 100 -21.29 35.92 5.20
N ALA A 101 -20.66 36.92 4.57
CA ALA A 101 -19.71 36.69 3.49
C ALA A 101 -18.74 37.87 3.34
N ASP A 102 -17.64 37.62 2.64
CA ASP A 102 -16.68 38.66 2.29
C ASP A 102 -17.24 39.51 1.15
N THR A 103 -17.31 40.82 1.35
CA THR A 103 -17.94 41.74 0.39
C THR A 103 -17.06 42.94 0.05
N PHE A 104 -17.11 43.37 -1.20
CA PHE A 104 -16.60 44.68 -1.63
C PHE A 104 -17.53 45.30 -2.66
N VAL A 105 -17.46 46.62 -2.79
CA VAL A 105 -18.33 47.42 -3.66
C VAL A 105 -17.49 48.12 -4.71
N THR A 106 -18.04 48.18 -5.92
CA THR A 106 -17.49 49.02 -6.99
C THR A 106 -18.54 49.97 -7.52
N LEU A 107 -18.15 51.22 -7.74
CA LEU A 107 -19.01 52.24 -8.33
C LEU A 107 -18.67 52.47 -9.80
N HIS A 108 -19.69 52.49 -10.64
CA HIS A 108 -19.57 52.68 -12.08
C HIS A 108 -20.48 53.82 -12.54
N CYS A 109 -20.11 54.48 -13.64
CA CYS A 109 -20.95 55.42 -14.37
C CYS A 109 -21.21 54.88 -15.77
N ALA A 110 -22.38 55.19 -16.34
CA ALA A 110 -22.76 54.73 -17.69
C ALA A 110 -21.76 55.14 -18.81
N SER A 111 -20.91 56.15 -18.56
CA SER A 111 -19.93 56.68 -19.52
C SER A 111 -18.54 56.02 -19.45
N GLN A 112 -18.27 55.12 -18.50
CA GLN A 112 -16.96 54.47 -18.33
C GLN A 112 -17.10 52.96 -18.06
N VAL A 113 -16.19 52.17 -18.63
CA VAL A 113 -16.14 50.71 -18.45
C VAL A 113 -15.41 50.32 -17.16
N GLU A 114 -14.50 51.18 -16.70
CA GLU A 114 -13.74 50.99 -15.47
C GLU A 114 -14.47 51.58 -14.25
N PRO A 115 -14.33 50.97 -13.06
CA PRO A 115 -14.93 51.49 -11.83
C PRO A 115 -14.25 52.80 -11.41
N ILE A 116 -15.05 53.78 -11.01
CA ILE A 116 -14.59 55.07 -10.48
C ILE A 116 -14.06 54.89 -9.04
N TYR A 117 -14.64 53.93 -8.31
CA TYR A 117 -14.25 53.60 -6.96
C TYR A 117 -14.34 52.09 -6.72
N ILE A 118 -13.35 51.57 -6.02
CA ILE A 118 -13.28 50.18 -5.54
C ILE A 118 -13.07 50.29 -4.02
N SER A 119 -13.95 49.68 -3.24
CA SER A 119 -13.81 49.66 -1.78
C SER A 119 -12.80 48.62 -1.31
N GLU A 120 -12.43 48.71 -0.04
CA GLU A 120 -11.82 47.60 0.69
C GLU A 120 -12.76 46.39 0.81
N ILE A 121 -12.20 45.22 1.13
CA ILE A 121 -12.94 43.97 1.34
C ILE A 121 -13.30 43.86 2.82
N ILE A 122 -14.60 43.86 3.13
CA ILE A 122 -15.12 43.61 4.47
C ILE A 122 -15.42 42.14 4.62
N LYS A 123 -14.76 41.50 5.57
CA LYS A 123 -14.87 40.05 5.75
C LYS A 123 -16.06 39.67 6.63
N ASP A 124 -16.70 38.57 6.25
CA ASP A 124 -17.66 37.80 7.06
C ASP A 124 -18.72 38.66 7.80
N SER A 125 -19.38 39.58 7.09
CA SER A 125 -20.34 40.52 7.68
C SER A 125 -21.69 40.53 6.97
N ILE A 126 -22.76 40.56 7.75
CA ILE A 126 -24.16 40.70 7.28
C ILE A 126 -24.50 42.18 7.00
N ASN A 127 -23.79 43.11 7.65
CA ASN A 127 -24.03 44.55 7.60
C ASN A 127 -22.73 45.32 7.32
N PRO A 128 -22.09 45.15 6.14
CA PRO A 128 -20.79 45.75 5.88
C PRO A 128 -20.86 47.28 5.72
N THR A 129 -19.92 47.98 6.38
CA THR A 129 -19.77 49.45 6.37
C THR A 129 -18.39 49.84 5.84
N PHE A 130 -18.33 50.50 4.68
CA PHE A 130 -17.07 50.82 4.00
C PHE A 130 -16.52 52.20 4.41
N CYS A 131 -15.21 52.40 4.29
CA CYS A 131 -14.57 53.71 4.51
C CYS A 131 -15.17 54.81 3.62
N GLN A 132 -15.20 56.02 4.16
CA GLN A 132 -15.56 57.21 3.41
C GLN A 132 -14.49 57.57 2.38
N PHE A 133 -14.91 58.14 1.25
CA PHE A 133 -14.06 58.49 0.12
C PHE A 133 -14.46 59.86 -0.46
N ASP A 134 -13.52 60.51 -1.16
CA ASP A 134 -13.78 61.77 -1.86
C ASP A 134 -13.62 61.59 -3.37
N LEU A 135 -14.68 61.90 -4.11
CA LEU A 135 -14.71 61.83 -5.58
C LEU A 135 -14.43 63.20 -6.24
N SER A 136 -14.04 64.23 -5.47
CA SER A 136 -13.70 65.57 -5.98
C SER A 136 -12.49 65.58 -6.92
N VAL A 137 -11.64 64.56 -6.83
CA VAL A 137 -10.44 64.37 -7.66
C VAL A 137 -10.80 64.11 -9.14
N PHE A 138 -12.03 63.65 -9.42
CA PHE A 138 -12.48 63.37 -10.78
C PHE A 138 -13.03 64.62 -11.49
N GLY A 139 -12.80 64.70 -12.80
CA GLY A 139 -13.19 65.87 -13.59
C GLY A 139 -14.70 66.19 -13.58
N PRO A 140 -15.09 67.40 -14.01
CA PRO A 140 -16.47 67.90 -13.95
C PRO A 140 -17.49 67.07 -14.73
N LYS A 141 -17.03 66.22 -15.66
CA LYS A 141 -17.88 65.30 -16.44
C LYS A 141 -18.45 64.16 -15.60
N ILE A 142 -17.70 63.67 -14.61
CA ILE A 142 -18.10 62.54 -13.75
C ILE A 142 -18.83 63.08 -12.51
N THR A 143 -18.24 64.09 -11.86
CA THR A 143 -18.74 64.65 -10.60
C THR A 143 -20.13 65.30 -10.68
N ARG A 144 -20.60 65.67 -11.89
CA ARG A 144 -21.92 66.30 -12.14
C ARG A 144 -23.03 65.32 -12.55
N LEU A 145 -22.74 64.03 -12.69
CA LEU A 145 -23.77 63.01 -12.96
C LEU A 145 -24.63 62.77 -11.71
N ASP A 146 -25.82 62.24 -11.92
CA ASP A 146 -26.82 61.95 -10.88
C ASP A 146 -27.21 60.47 -10.81
N THR A 147 -26.72 59.64 -11.73
CA THR A 147 -26.89 58.18 -11.71
C THR A 147 -25.56 57.49 -11.42
N VAL A 148 -25.62 56.46 -10.57
CA VAL A 148 -24.47 55.61 -10.21
C VAL A 148 -24.90 54.17 -10.26
N ILE A 149 -24.08 53.31 -10.86
CA ILE A 149 -24.28 51.86 -10.84
C ILE A 149 -23.44 51.30 -9.69
N VAL A 150 -24.11 50.69 -8.72
CA VAL A 150 -23.47 50.02 -7.58
C VAL A 150 -23.44 48.52 -7.85
N LYS A 151 -22.23 47.94 -7.81
CA LYS A 151 -22.04 46.50 -7.89
C LYS A 151 -21.47 45.99 -6.59
N VAL A 152 -22.18 45.06 -5.96
CA VAL A 152 -21.76 44.37 -4.73
C VAL A 152 -21.23 42.99 -5.11
N TRP A 153 -19.99 42.73 -4.75
CA TRP A 153 -19.31 41.47 -5.00
C TRP A 153 -19.23 40.69 -3.70
N VAL A 154 -19.59 39.41 -3.75
CA VAL A 154 -19.61 38.52 -2.57
C VAL A 154 -18.71 37.33 -2.84
N ARG A 155 -17.86 36.98 -1.87
CA ARG A 155 -17.00 35.79 -1.92
C ARG A 155 -17.47 34.75 -0.92
N ARG A 156 -17.81 33.58 -1.46
CA ARG A 156 -17.96 32.30 -0.72
C ARG A 156 -16.76 31.39 -0.99
N ASN A 157 -16.47 31.11 -2.27
CA ASN A 157 -15.23 30.44 -2.73
C ASN A 157 -14.39 31.40 -3.60
N ASP A 158 -15.03 31.99 -4.62
CA ASP A 158 -14.50 33.08 -5.45
C ASP A 158 -15.46 34.27 -5.42
N PHE A 159 -14.97 35.49 -5.73
CA PHE A 159 -15.80 36.69 -5.83
C PHE A 159 -16.75 36.59 -7.03
N LYS A 160 -18.05 36.68 -6.76
CA LYS A 160 -19.10 36.73 -7.78
C LYS A 160 -19.95 38.00 -7.59
N LEU A 161 -20.43 38.55 -8.70
CA LEU A 161 -21.38 39.65 -8.68
C LEU A 161 -22.68 39.17 -8.02
N PHE A 162 -23.08 39.83 -6.94
CA PHE A 162 -24.28 39.46 -6.18
C PHE A 162 -25.42 40.45 -6.40
N ILE A 163 -25.14 41.75 -6.36
CA ILE A 163 -26.11 42.81 -6.61
C ILE A 163 -25.53 43.75 -7.67
N GLU A 164 -26.35 44.10 -8.66
CA GLU A 164 -26.07 45.18 -9.61
C GLU A 164 -27.32 46.06 -9.69
N GLU A 165 -27.22 47.26 -9.12
CA GLU A 165 -28.31 48.22 -9.10
C GLU A 165 -27.87 49.56 -9.68
N GLU A 166 -28.70 50.08 -10.59
CA GLU A 166 -28.56 51.41 -11.14
C GLU A 166 -29.40 52.38 -10.31
N VAL A 167 -28.73 53.25 -9.56
CA VAL A 167 -29.36 54.15 -8.59
C VAL A 167 -29.34 55.58 -9.09
N ASN A 168 -30.51 56.21 -9.10
CA ASN A 168 -30.65 57.64 -9.33
C ASN A 168 -30.61 58.39 -7.99
N LEU A 169 -29.58 59.21 -7.78
CA LEU A 169 -29.39 59.98 -6.54
C LEU A 169 -30.54 60.95 -6.26
N ARG A 170 -31.29 61.36 -7.30
CA ARG A 170 -32.45 62.25 -7.15
C ARG A 170 -33.66 61.57 -6.53
N SER A 171 -33.82 60.25 -6.70
CA SER A 171 -34.97 59.50 -6.18
C SER A 171 -34.75 58.93 -4.78
N LEU A 172 -33.60 59.20 -4.17
CA LEU A 172 -33.31 58.73 -2.83
C LEU A 172 -34.09 59.50 -1.76
N ASN A 173 -34.51 58.80 -0.72
CA ASN A 173 -35.18 59.36 0.44
C ASN A 173 -34.18 59.56 1.58
N TYR A 174 -34.27 60.71 2.25
CA TYR A 174 -33.39 61.02 3.38
C TYR A 174 -33.83 60.24 4.60
N ILE A 175 -32.89 59.61 5.31
CA ILE A 175 -33.12 58.91 6.57
C ILE A 175 -32.45 59.65 7.73
N GLY A 176 -31.34 60.33 7.47
CA GLY A 176 -30.57 61.06 8.48
C GLY A 176 -29.50 60.19 9.14
N LYS A 177 -29.87 59.39 10.15
CA LYS A 177 -28.94 58.55 10.92
C LYS A 177 -29.16 57.06 10.63
N LEU A 178 -28.13 56.22 10.85
CA LEU A 178 -28.19 54.76 10.63
C LEU A 178 -29.03 54.01 11.66
N GLU A 179 -29.29 54.61 12.82
CA GLU A 179 -29.88 53.96 14.00
C GLU A 179 -31.42 54.04 14.00
N ASN A 180 -32.10 53.01 14.54
CA ASN A 180 -33.56 52.94 14.75
C ASN A 180 -34.44 52.75 13.49
N HIS A 181 -33.93 52.13 12.43
CA HIS A 181 -34.72 51.78 11.23
C HIS A 181 -34.67 50.27 10.94
N GLN A 182 -35.80 49.70 10.51
CA GLN A 182 -35.86 48.32 10.01
C GLN A 182 -35.58 48.32 8.51
N TYR A 183 -34.44 47.74 8.12
CA TYR A 183 -34.02 47.67 6.72
C TYR A 183 -34.57 46.41 6.03
N SER A 184 -34.93 46.53 4.75
CA SER A 184 -35.22 45.41 3.87
C SER A 184 -33.98 44.52 3.67
N ALA A 185 -34.18 43.29 3.20
CA ALA A 185 -33.08 42.41 2.83
C ALA A 185 -32.28 43.02 1.67
N ASN A 186 -30.94 42.98 1.77
CA ASN A 186 -29.98 43.52 0.78
C ASN A 186 -30.11 45.03 0.50
N CYS A 187 -30.41 45.85 1.53
CA CYS A 187 -30.61 47.29 1.39
C CYS A 187 -29.29 48.06 1.24
N ILE A 188 -29.16 48.90 0.20
CA ILE A 188 -28.01 49.78 -0.04
C ILE A 188 -28.34 51.21 0.42
N LEU A 189 -27.48 51.77 1.27
CA LEU A 189 -27.56 53.13 1.80
C LEU A 189 -26.42 53.99 1.28
N PHE A 190 -26.70 55.26 1.01
CA PHE A 190 -25.74 56.24 0.51
C PHE A 190 -25.51 57.35 1.54
N ASP A 191 -24.25 57.59 1.87
CA ASP A 191 -23.83 58.72 2.69
C ASP A 191 -23.48 59.89 1.78
N LEU A 192 -24.24 60.99 1.87
CA LEU A 192 -23.93 62.23 1.18
C LEU A 192 -23.41 63.27 2.18
N ILE A 193 -22.83 64.37 1.68
CA ILE A 193 -22.27 65.48 2.49
C ILE A 193 -23.23 65.95 3.60
N ASP A 194 -24.54 65.84 3.38
CA ASP A 194 -25.59 66.28 4.30
C ASP A 194 -26.31 65.17 5.07
N GLY A 195 -25.96 63.89 4.84
CA GLY A 195 -26.42 62.74 5.63
C GLY A 195 -26.84 61.53 4.79
N ILE A 196 -27.58 60.60 5.40
CA ILE A 196 -27.78 59.25 4.84
C ILE A 196 -29.11 59.10 4.13
N TYR A 197 -29.07 58.39 3.01
CA TYR A 197 -30.15 58.21 2.07
C TYR A 197 -30.40 56.73 1.70
N SER A 198 -31.66 56.35 1.43
CA SER A 198 -32.02 55.02 0.90
C SER A 198 -33.06 55.11 -0.23
N MET A 199 -33.21 54.01 -0.98
CA MET A 199 -34.29 53.86 -1.96
C MET A 199 -35.61 53.40 -1.33
N ASP A 200 -35.55 52.51 -0.33
CA ASP A 200 -36.71 51.76 0.15
C ASP A 200 -37.48 52.41 1.32
N LEU A 201 -36.85 53.33 2.06
CA LEU A 201 -37.44 53.94 3.27
C LEU A 201 -37.73 55.43 3.02
N ALA A 202 -39.00 55.83 3.09
CA ALA A 202 -39.42 57.23 2.95
C ALA A 202 -39.80 57.84 4.32
N ILE A 203 -39.19 58.98 4.67
CA ILE A 203 -39.52 59.80 5.85
C ILE A 203 -39.79 61.24 5.37
N GLU A 204 -40.83 61.90 5.88
CA GLU A 204 -41.22 63.26 5.46
C GLU A 204 -40.36 64.36 6.13
N PHE A 205 -39.87 65.35 5.35
CA PHE A 205 -39.11 66.52 5.86
C PHE A 205 -39.51 67.87 5.19
N GLN A 206 -39.22 68.99 5.86
CA GLN A 206 -39.51 70.38 5.44
C GLN A 206 -38.30 71.08 4.74
N LYS A 207 -38.55 72.04 3.82
CA LYS A 207 -37.55 72.66 2.88
C LYS A 207 -36.72 73.86 3.47
N PRO A 208 -35.45 74.11 3.02
CA PRO A 208 -34.54 75.15 3.59
C PRO A 208 -34.59 76.56 2.94
N LYS A 209 -34.14 77.60 3.69
CA LYS A 209 -33.96 79.03 3.27
C LYS A 209 -32.46 79.44 3.18
N PRO A 210 -32.04 80.35 2.26
CA PRO A 210 -30.65 80.84 2.15
C PRO A 210 -30.32 82.08 3.01
N GLY A 211 -29.06 82.20 3.47
CA GLY A 211 -28.51 83.27 4.34
C GLY A 211 -27.62 84.32 3.65
N VAL A 212 -27.31 85.40 4.38
CA VAL A 212 -26.82 86.73 3.92
C VAL A 212 -25.33 86.98 4.26
N THR A 213 -24.62 87.78 3.45
CA THR A 213 -23.19 88.17 3.53
C THR A 213 -22.93 89.54 4.19
N HIS A 214 -21.80 89.72 4.91
CA HIS A 214 -21.32 91.00 5.48
C HIS A 214 -20.04 91.55 4.81
N PRO A 215 -19.76 92.87 4.89
CA PRO A 215 -18.71 93.58 4.13
C PRO A 215 -17.34 93.72 4.85
N THR A 216 -16.36 94.24 4.10
CA THR A 216 -14.88 94.13 4.19
C THR A 216 -14.11 94.91 5.28
N SER A 217 -12.89 94.43 5.54
CA SER A 217 -11.95 94.67 6.65
C SER A 217 -11.22 96.04 6.72
N SER A 218 -10.76 96.41 7.93
CA SER A 218 -10.08 97.67 8.27
C SER A 218 -8.54 97.66 8.07
N TYR A 219 -7.93 98.84 8.05
CA TYR A 219 -6.51 99.13 7.73
C TYR A 219 -5.47 98.33 8.56
N SER A 220 -5.76 98.04 9.84
CA SER A 220 -4.85 97.24 10.68
C SER A 220 -4.76 95.77 10.23
N ALA A 221 -5.83 95.23 9.63
CA ALA A 221 -5.84 93.88 9.07
C ALA A 221 -4.96 93.81 7.81
N LEU A 222 -4.92 94.87 7.00
CA LEU A 222 -4.05 94.93 5.81
C LEU A 222 -2.57 95.01 6.19
N LEU A 223 -2.23 95.72 7.25
CA LEU A 223 -0.85 95.84 7.73
C LEU A 223 -0.35 94.54 8.37
N HIS A 224 -1.21 93.84 9.12
CA HIS A 224 -0.92 92.48 9.60
C HIS A 224 -0.77 91.47 8.46
N LEU A 225 -1.58 91.60 7.41
CA LEU A 225 -1.51 90.75 6.22
C LEU A 225 -0.20 90.99 5.46
N SER A 226 0.26 92.25 5.36
CA SER A 226 1.58 92.59 4.81
C SER A 226 2.74 91.96 5.60
N ASN A 227 2.69 92.02 6.93
CA ASN A 227 3.74 91.43 7.78
C ASN A 227 3.75 89.90 7.68
N LEU A 228 2.57 89.27 7.61
CA LEU A 228 2.45 87.84 7.39
C LEU A 228 2.97 87.44 6.00
N ASP A 229 2.66 88.23 4.98
CA ASP A 229 3.16 87.99 3.62
C ASP A 229 4.68 88.06 3.58
N GLN A 230 5.31 89.03 4.25
CA GLN A 230 6.78 89.07 4.40
C GLN A 230 7.34 87.85 5.13
N SER A 231 6.71 87.39 6.23
CA SER A 231 7.14 86.17 6.92
C SER A 231 6.99 84.90 6.07
N ILE A 232 5.98 84.86 5.20
CA ILE A 232 5.77 83.76 4.24
C ILE A 232 6.85 83.80 3.16
N GLN A 233 7.20 84.99 2.64
CA GLN A 233 8.29 85.13 1.67
C GLN A 233 9.65 84.70 2.26
N ASP A 234 9.95 85.07 3.50
CA ASP A 234 11.17 84.61 4.18
C ASP A 234 11.17 83.09 4.42
N ALA A 235 10.02 82.50 4.80
CA ALA A 235 9.87 81.06 4.94
C ALA A 235 10.00 80.30 3.60
N LEU A 236 9.55 80.90 2.49
CA LEU A 236 9.72 80.35 1.15
C LEU A 236 11.19 80.41 0.71
N ALA A 237 11.88 81.52 0.96
CA ALA A 237 13.30 81.69 0.63
C ALA A 237 14.19 80.69 1.39
N THR A 238 13.96 80.50 2.70
CA THR A 238 14.69 79.51 3.51
C THR A 238 14.42 78.08 3.07
N ARG A 239 13.20 77.77 2.62
CA ARG A 239 12.88 76.46 2.03
C ARG A 239 13.64 76.21 0.73
N GLU A 240 13.74 77.21 -0.14
CA GLU A 240 14.49 77.11 -1.39
C GLU A 240 15.99 76.94 -1.14
N GLU A 241 16.53 77.63 -0.14
CA GLU A 241 17.93 77.48 0.26
C GLU A 241 18.22 76.07 0.81
N LEU A 242 17.37 75.55 1.71
CA LEU A 242 17.48 74.18 2.21
C LEU A 242 17.34 73.14 1.09
N ALA A 243 16.42 73.37 0.13
CA ALA A 243 16.27 72.50 -1.03
C ALA A 243 17.56 72.50 -1.89
N ALA A 244 18.17 73.66 -2.11
CA ALA A 244 19.44 73.76 -2.83
C ALA A 244 20.59 73.03 -2.10
N GLN A 245 20.69 73.18 -0.77
CA GLN A 245 21.70 72.48 0.03
C GLN A 245 21.51 70.96 0.01
N ILE A 246 20.26 70.48 0.09
CA ILE A 246 19.94 69.05 -0.03
C ILE A 246 20.35 68.53 -1.40
N ASN A 247 20.03 69.26 -2.48
CA ASN A 247 20.39 68.86 -3.83
C ASN A 247 21.92 68.79 -4.02
N LEU A 248 22.67 69.77 -3.50
CA LEU A 248 24.14 69.74 -3.53
C LEU A 248 24.74 68.56 -2.76
N LEU A 249 24.15 68.16 -1.62
CA LEU A 249 24.59 66.98 -0.87
C LEU A 249 24.25 65.66 -1.59
N LEU A 250 23.14 65.62 -2.31
CA LEU A 250 22.76 64.47 -3.14
C LEU A 250 23.70 64.34 -4.35
N GLU A 251 24.11 65.45 -4.97
CA GLU A 251 25.06 65.46 -6.09
C GLU A 251 26.49 65.07 -5.65
N ARG A 252 26.93 65.48 -4.45
CA ARG A 252 28.26 65.08 -3.92
C ARG A 252 28.36 63.62 -3.52
N ARG A 253 27.25 62.96 -3.17
CA ARG A 253 27.23 61.53 -2.85
C ARG A 253 26.95 60.74 -4.12
N ASN A 254 27.99 60.16 -4.72
CA ASN A 254 27.86 59.12 -5.75
C ASN A 254 27.28 57.84 -5.15
N LEU A 255 25.98 57.86 -4.80
CA LEU A 255 25.25 56.70 -4.29
C LEU A 255 25.33 55.52 -5.27
N ALA A 256 25.49 55.80 -6.57
CA ALA A 256 25.68 54.81 -7.61
C ALA A 256 26.90 53.89 -7.36
N GLU A 257 28.07 54.45 -7.02
CA GLU A 257 29.29 53.64 -6.80
C GLU A 257 29.21 52.80 -5.53
N ALA A 258 28.66 53.36 -4.45
CA ALA A 258 28.48 52.64 -3.19
C ALA A 258 27.43 51.52 -3.30
N LEU A 259 26.37 51.73 -4.08
CA LEU A 259 25.37 50.70 -4.40
C LEU A 259 25.97 49.62 -5.31
N GLN A 260 26.71 50.00 -6.36
CA GLN A 260 27.38 49.06 -7.24
C GLN A 260 28.42 48.21 -6.49
N ALA A 261 29.22 48.79 -5.60
CA ALA A 261 30.18 48.05 -4.78
C ALA A 261 29.48 47.05 -3.85
N LYS A 262 28.35 47.44 -3.23
CA LYS A 262 27.53 46.53 -2.41
C LYS A 262 26.96 45.39 -3.26
N GLU A 263 26.43 45.68 -4.44
CA GLU A 263 25.91 44.67 -5.36
C GLU A 263 27.01 43.70 -5.82
N GLN A 264 28.21 44.19 -6.15
CA GLN A 264 29.36 43.35 -6.51
C GLN A 264 29.77 42.43 -5.35
N VAL A 265 29.80 42.93 -4.11
CA VAL A 265 30.08 42.10 -2.93
C VAL A 265 29.01 41.03 -2.72
N ILE A 266 27.74 41.36 -2.93
CA ILE A 266 26.64 40.40 -2.85
C ILE A 266 26.79 39.31 -3.93
N LEU A 267 27.11 39.70 -5.18
CA LEU A 267 27.34 38.77 -6.28
C LEU A 267 28.55 37.86 -6.00
N ALA A 268 29.69 38.43 -5.60
CA ALA A 268 30.90 37.67 -5.25
C ALA A 268 30.64 36.66 -4.11
N ASN A 269 29.89 37.07 -3.08
CA ASN A 269 29.49 36.16 -2.01
C ASN A 269 28.55 35.04 -2.50
N ARG A 270 27.64 35.33 -3.43
CA ARG A 270 26.80 34.29 -4.06
C ARG A 270 27.66 33.28 -4.83
N TYR A 271 28.63 33.73 -5.62
CA TYR A 271 29.55 32.86 -6.35
C TYR A 271 30.44 32.03 -5.42
N LEU A 272 31.01 32.63 -4.37
CA LEU A 272 31.78 31.89 -3.37
C LEU A 272 30.94 30.83 -2.65
N ASN A 273 29.68 31.14 -2.36
CA ASN A 273 28.78 30.20 -1.73
C ASN A 273 28.37 29.06 -2.67
N SER A 274 28.18 29.31 -3.97
CA SER A 274 27.96 28.24 -4.95
C SER A 274 29.19 27.35 -5.10
N GLU A 275 30.38 27.93 -5.24
CA GLU A 275 31.63 27.17 -5.35
C GLU A 275 31.90 26.32 -4.11
N ARG A 276 31.71 26.87 -2.90
CA ARG A 276 31.84 26.11 -1.66
C ARG A 276 30.85 24.95 -1.58
N LYS A 277 29.63 25.11 -2.07
CA LYS A 277 28.64 24.02 -2.13
C LYS A 277 29.10 22.93 -3.09
N ILE A 278 29.53 23.31 -4.30
CA ILE A 278 30.02 22.37 -5.32
C ILE A 278 31.23 21.58 -4.79
N LEU A 279 32.19 22.27 -4.18
CA LEU A 279 33.39 21.66 -3.62
C LEU A 279 33.04 20.68 -2.49
N LYS A 280 32.14 21.03 -1.57
CA LYS A 280 31.66 20.12 -0.51
C LYS A 280 31.03 18.85 -1.07
N VAL A 281 30.19 18.98 -2.10
CA VAL A 281 29.56 17.83 -2.77
C VAL A 281 30.62 16.96 -3.44
N SER A 282 31.57 17.56 -4.16
CA SER A 282 32.68 16.84 -4.82
C SER A 282 33.57 16.09 -3.82
N LEU A 283 33.94 16.72 -2.70
CA LEU A 283 34.72 16.08 -1.65
C LEU A 283 33.97 14.92 -0.99
N LYS A 284 32.66 15.08 -0.73
CA LYS A 284 31.83 14.00 -0.20
C LYS A 284 31.79 12.83 -1.19
N ARG A 285 31.51 13.10 -2.46
CA ARG A 285 31.53 12.08 -3.53
C ARG A 285 32.86 11.35 -3.62
N ARG A 286 33.99 12.07 -3.51
CA ARG A 286 35.32 11.46 -3.50
C ARG A 286 35.51 10.51 -2.32
N LYS A 287 35.12 10.94 -1.11
CA LYS A 287 35.20 10.10 0.10
C LYS A 287 34.31 8.85 -0.02
N ASP A 288 33.08 9.03 -0.49
CA ASP A 288 32.14 7.93 -0.69
C ASP A 288 32.67 6.92 -1.72
N LEU A 289 33.31 7.41 -2.80
CA LEU A 289 33.93 6.55 -3.81
C LEU A 289 35.13 5.76 -3.26
N ILE A 290 36.00 6.41 -2.49
CA ILE A 290 37.15 5.75 -1.83
C ILE A 290 36.65 4.65 -0.89
N ALA A 291 35.69 4.97 -0.02
CA ALA A 291 35.09 4.01 0.90
C ALA A 291 34.43 2.83 0.15
N SER A 292 33.73 3.12 -0.95
CA SER A 292 33.13 2.08 -1.81
C SER A 292 34.19 1.17 -2.43
N ILE A 293 35.30 1.72 -2.91
CA ILE A 293 36.40 0.94 -3.50
C ILE A 293 37.07 0.06 -2.42
N GLU A 294 37.33 0.60 -1.23
CA GLU A 294 37.90 -0.16 -0.11
C GLU A 294 36.98 -1.30 0.33
N ALA A 295 35.69 -1.02 0.48
CA ALA A 295 34.68 -2.04 0.79
C ALA A 295 34.64 -3.13 -0.28
N ARG A 296 34.66 -2.76 -1.57
CA ARG A 296 34.70 -3.73 -2.68
C ARG A 296 35.98 -4.56 -2.66
N LYS A 297 37.15 -3.96 -2.43
CA LYS A 297 38.42 -4.69 -2.31
C LYS A 297 38.41 -5.69 -1.15
N LYS A 298 37.88 -5.29 0.01
CA LYS A 298 37.72 -6.18 1.16
C LYS A 298 36.75 -7.33 0.84
N GLY A 299 35.64 -7.03 0.19
CA GLY A 299 34.67 -8.03 -0.26
C GLY A 299 35.27 -9.03 -1.25
N ILE A 300 36.04 -8.56 -2.25
CA ILE A 300 36.74 -9.43 -3.20
C ILE A 300 37.75 -10.32 -2.48
N LYS A 301 38.56 -9.76 -1.57
CA LYS A 301 39.55 -10.55 -0.82
C LYS A 301 38.88 -11.66 0.01
N SER A 302 37.84 -11.32 0.77
CA SER A 302 37.07 -12.29 1.53
C SER A 302 36.39 -13.33 0.63
N GLY A 303 35.90 -12.92 -0.54
CA GLY A 303 35.29 -13.80 -1.54
C GLY A 303 36.29 -14.82 -2.09
N LEU A 304 37.49 -14.36 -2.47
CA LEU A 304 38.57 -15.24 -2.94
C LEU A 304 39.02 -16.23 -1.86
N GLU A 305 39.14 -15.78 -0.61
CA GLU A 305 39.47 -16.68 0.52
C GLU A 305 38.38 -17.73 0.74
N SER A 306 37.10 -17.36 0.65
CA SER A 306 36.00 -18.33 0.76
C SER A 306 35.96 -19.29 -0.44
N GLN A 307 36.27 -18.82 -1.64
CA GLN A 307 36.31 -19.63 -2.85
C GLN A 307 37.46 -20.63 -2.79
N ALA A 308 38.65 -20.22 -2.34
CA ALA A 308 39.79 -21.11 -2.15
C ALA A 308 39.44 -22.24 -1.18
N LYS A 309 38.87 -21.90 -0.01
CA LYS A 309 38.38 -22.90 0.96
C LYS A 309 37.34 -23.85 0.37
N ALA A 310 36.39 -23.32 -0.41
CA ALA A 310 35.38 -24.14 -1.05
C ALA A 310 35.98 -25.10 -2.09
N VAL A 311 37.02 -24.70 -2.82
CA VAL A 311 37.74 -25.59 -3.74
C VAL A 311 38.45 -26.70 -2.97
N ASP A 312 39.16 -26.36 -1.90
CA ASP A 312 39.84 -27.35 -1.05
C ASP A 312 38.82 -28.37 -0.45
N GLU A 313 37.68 -27.87 0.04
CA GLU A 313 36.59 -28.72 0.55
C GLU A 313 35.99 -29.64 -0.51
N ILE A 314 35.88 -29.15 -1.77
CA ILE A 314 35.39 -29.96 -2.89
C ILE A 314 36.40 -31.07 -3.23
N GLU A 315 37.70 -30.78 -3.25
CA GLU A 315 38.75 -31.77 -3.49
C GLU A 315 38.72 -32.86 -2.40
N ASP A 316 38.70 -32.45 -1.13
CA ASP A 316 38.56 -33.37 0.02
C ASP A 316 37.30 -34.25 -0.07
N ALA A 317 36.17 -33.67 -0.51
CA ALA A 317 34.92 -34.38 -0.66
C ALA A 317 34.98 -35.39 -1.83
N GLN A 318 35.65 -35.06 -2.92
CA GLN A 318 35.85 -35.96 -4.06
C GLN A 318 36.69 -37.18 -3.65
N ASP A 319 37.77 -36.98 -2.91
CA ASP A 319 38.61 -38.07 -2.42
C ASP A 319 37.85 -39.02 -1.48
N LYS A 320 37.07 -38.45 -0.54
CA LYS A 320 36.18 -39.23 0.33
C LYS A 320 35.18 -40.04 -0.49
N LEU A 321 34.59 -39.44 -1.53
CA LEU A 321 33.63 -40.11 -2.41
C LEU A 321 34.29 -41.26 -3.18
N MET A 322 35.49 -41.06 -3.73
CA MET A 322 36.24 -42.13 -4.41
C MET A 322 36.55 -43.28 -3.47
N ASN A 323 36.96 -42.99 -2.24
CA ASN A 323 37.23 -44.01 -1.21
C ASN A 323 35.97 -44.78 -0.83
N CYS A 324 34.83 -44.09 -0.65
CA CYS A 324 33.53 -44.74 -0.40
C CYS A 324 33.12 -45.64 -1.57
N ARG A 325 33.34 -45.22 -2.82
CA ARG A 325 33.06 -46.05 -4.00
C ARG A 325 33.92 -47.32 -4.02
N LYS A 326 35.23 -47.19 -3.78
CA LYS A 326 36.15 -48.35 -3.70
C LYS A 326 35.76 -49.31 -2.58
N LEU A 327 35.42 -48.78 -1.41
CA LEU A 327 34.96 -49.58 -0.28
C LEU A 327 33.66 -50.31 -0.62
N LEU A 328 32.71 -49.64 -1.26
CA LEU A 328 31.44 -50.25 -1.69
C LEU A 328 31.69 -51.38 -2.69
N THR A 329 32.53 -51.17 -3.72
CA THR A 329 32.86 -52.24 -4.68
C THR A 329 33.52 -53.44 -4.00
N ASN A 330 34.40 -53.19 -3.04
CA ASN A 330 35.06 -54.25 -2.26
C ASN A 330 34.04 -55.03 -1.42
N ILE A 331 33.16 -54.34 -0.69
CA ILE A 331 32.11 -54.98 0.13
C ILE A 331 31.14 -55.77 -0.73
N ILE A 332 30.72 -55.25 -1.89
CA ILE A 332 29.86 -56.00 -2.82
C ILE A 332 30.58 -57.27 -3.29
N GLY A 333 31.87 -57.16 -3.64
CA GLY A 333 32.70 -58.32 -3.98
C GLY A 333 32.75 -59.36 -2.87
N GLU A 334 32.98 -58.93 -1.62
CA GLU A 334 32.98 -59.80 -0.44
C GLU A 334 31.62 -60.46 -0.20
N LEU A 335 30.51 -59.70 -0.30
CA LEU A 335 29.15 -60.22 -0.15
C LEU A 335 28.81 -61.25 -1.22
N CYS A 336 29.15 -60.97 -2.48
CA CYS A 336 28.99 -61.91 -3.58
C CYS A 336 29.81 -63.19 -3.35
N GLY A 337 31.05 -63.06 -2.90
CA GLY A 337 31.90 -64.21 -2.54
C GLY A 337 31.31 -65.05 -1.40
N GLN A 338 30.81 -64.42 -0.34
CA GLN A 338 30.18 -65.14 0.78
C GLN A 338 28.88 -65.84 0.36
N ARG A 339 28.04 -65.18 -0.45
CA ARG A 339 26.82 -65.80 -1.01
C ARG A 339 27.15 -67.02 -1.87
N ARG A 340 28.20 -66.94 -2.68
CA ARG A 340 28.69 -68.06 -3.50
C ARG A 340 29.08 -69.24 -2.65
N ARG A 341 29.93 -69.02 -1.64
CA ARG A 341 30.35 -70.04 -0.67
C ARG A 341 29.15 -70.70 -0.01
N ILE A 342 28.17 -69.91 0.46
CA ILE A 342 26.98 -70.45 1.12
C ILE A 342 26.14 -71.29 0.14
N CYS A 343 25.98 -70.86 -1.11
CA CYS A 343 25.24 -71.64 -2.11
C CYS A 343 25.95 -72.96 -2.47
N GLU A 344 27.27 -73.00 -2.42
CA GLU A 344 28.05 -74.23 -2.59
C GLU A 344 27.95 -75.13 -1.36
N GLU A 345 28.05 -74.58 -0.14
CA GLU A 345 27.79 -75.31 1.11
C GLU A 345 26.36 -75.86 1.15
N LEU A 346 25.36 -75.13 0.63
CA LEU A 346 23.99 -75.64 0.53
C LEU A 346 23.87 -76.79 -0.48
N GLN A 347 24.62 -76.76 -1.59
CA GLN A 347 24.66 -77.88 -2.54
C GLN A 347 25.32 -79.12 -1.95
N THR A 348 26.30 -78.97 -1.04
CA THR A 348 26.91 -80.12 -0.37
C THR A 348 26.03 -80.69 0.75
N ILE A 349 25.31 -79.84 1.50
CA ILE A 349 24.38 -80.26 2.55
C ILE A 349 23.11 -80.90 1.95
N TYR A 350 22.61 -80.35 0.85
CA TYR A 350 21.42 -80.83 0.15
C TYR A 350 21.76 -81.20 -1.31
N PRO A 351 22.42 -82.35 -1.54
CA PRO A 351 22.79 -82.75 -2.89
C PRO A 351 21.54 -82.98 -3.74
N ILE A 352 21.54 -82.37 -4.93
CA ILE A 352 20.48 -82.54 -5.94
C ILE A 352 21.07 -83.29 -7.14
N ASP A 353 20.79 -84.58 -7.26
CA ASP A 353 21.42 -85.46 -8.26
C ASP A 353 20.44 -85.94 -9.32
N PRO A 354 20.84 -85.94 -10.62
CA PRO A 354 19.98 -86.44 -11.68
C PRO A 354 19.80 -87.96 -11.58
N ILE A 355 18.60 -88.44 -11.90
CA ILE A 355 18.35 -89.87 -11.98
C ILE A 355 18.86 -90.40 -13.33
N ILE A 356 19.70 -91.43 -13.27
CA ILE A 356 20.29 -92.05 -14.46
C ILE A 356 19.16 -92.57 -15.36
N HIS A 357 19.25 -92.31 -16.66
CA HIS A 357 18.28 -92.70 -17.69
C HIS A 357 16.88 -92.04 -17.61
N LYS A 358 16.67 -91.04 -16.74
CA LYS A 358 15.42 -90.28 -16.66
C LYS A 358 15.68 -88.76 -16.73
N PRO A 359 15.56 -88.12 -17.91
CA PRO A 359 15.86 -86.70 -18.06
C PRO A 359 14.89 -85.84 -17.22
N LEU A 360 15.39 -84.74 -16.66
CA LEU A 360 14.65 -83.76 -15.84
C LEU A 360 14.06 -84.30 -14.52
N LEU A 361 14.38 -85.54 -14.14
CA LEU A 361 14.07 -86.10 -12.84
C LEU A 361 15.31 -86.11 -11.96
N PHE A 362 15.15 -85.58 -10.75
CA PHE A 362 16.23 -85.40 -9.79
C PHE A 362 15.84 -85.99 -8.44
N THR A 363 16.84 -86.28 -7.64
CA THR A 363 16.72 -86.60 -6.22
C THR A 363 17.26 -85.45 -5.40
N ILE A 364 16.76 -85.28 -4.18
CA ILE A 364 17.32 -84.38 -3.17
C ILE A 364 17.65 -85.19 -1.91
N CYS A 365 18.91 -85.18 -1.49
CA CYS A 365 19.40 -86.06 -0.42
C CYS A 365 19.06 -87.55 -0.65
N GLY A 366 19.06 -87.99 -1.90
CA GLY A 366 18.69 -89.36 -2.29
C GLY A 366 17.18 -89.64 -2.40
N LEU A 367 16.31 -88.67 -2.07
CA LEU A 367 14.85 -88.81 -2.20
C LEU A 367 14.38 -88.30 -3.56
N GLN A 368 13.65 -89.12 -4.31
CA GLN A 368 13.10 -88.74 -5.60
C GLN A 368 11.94 -87.75 -5.46
N LEU A 369 11.97 -86.65 -6.24
CA LEU A 369 10.85 -85.72 -6.33
C LEU A 369 10.33 -85.64 -7.78
N PRO A 370 9.09 -86.09 -8.04
CA PRO A 370 8.43 -85.89 -9.33
C PRO A 370 8.13 -84.41 -9.63
N ASN A 371 8.05 -84.07 -10.91
CA ASN A 371 7.63 -82.73 -11.36
C ASN A 371 6.10 -82.68 -11.52
N SER A 372 5.39 -82.03 -10.59
CA SER A 372 3.95 -81.72 -10.64
C SER A 372 2.93 -82.88 -10.73
N PHE A 373 3.35 -84.11 -11.02
CA PHE A 373 2.50 -85.31 -11.03
C PHE A 373 2.98 -86.29 -9.95
N PHE A 374 2.18 -86.48 -8.90
CA PHE A 374 2.58 -87.21 -7.68
C PHE A 374 1.82 -88.52 -7.45
N ASP A 375 1.00 -88.97 -8.40
CA ASP A 375 0.02 -90.05 -8.18
C ASP A 375 0.67 -91.44 -8.02
N ASP A 376 1.84 -91.66 -8.64
CA ASP A 376 2.57 -92.94 -8.59
C ASP A 376 3.73 -92.94 -7.57
N SER A 377 3.80 -91.94 -6.68
CA SER A 377 4.93 -91.72 -5.78
C SER A 377 4.58 -91.91 -4.31
N ASP A 378 5.54 -92.39 -3.52
CA ASP A 378 5.33 -92.59 -2.09
C ASP A 378 5.16 -91.24 -1.37
N GLU A 379 3.99 -91.04 -0.75
CA GLU A 379 3.59 -89.78 -0.12
C GLU A 379 4.59 -89.31 0.93
N GLU A 380 5.22 -90.23 1.67
CA GLU A 380 6.19 -89.89 2.72
C GLU A 380 7.51 -89.39 2.12
N THR A 381 7.97 -90.03 1.03
CA THR A 381 9.18 -89.59 0.31
C THR A 381 9.01 -88.22 -0.34
N VAL A 382 7.85 -87.98 -0.97
CA VAL A 382 7.53 -86.69 -1.61
C VAL A 382 7.44 -85.58 -0.56
N SER A 383 6.79 -85.86 0.57
CA SER A 383 6.66 -84.88 1.67
C SER A 383 8.01 -84.55 2.31
N ALA A 384 8.88 -85.54 2.48
CA ALA A 384 10.24 -85.33 2.98
C ALA A 384 11.11 -84.54 1.98
N ALA A 385 11.06 -84.89 0.68
CA ALA A 385 11.78 -84.19 -0.38
C ALA A 385 11.33 -82.73 -0.52
N LEU A 386 10.03 -82.46 -0.51
CA LEU A 386 9.48 -81.09 -0.50
C LEU A 386 9.85 -80.33 0.77
N GLY A 387 9.95 -81.02 1.92
CA GLY A 387 10.47 -80.45 3.15
C GLY A 387 11.90 -79.92 3.04
N TYR A 388 12.80 -80.66 2.38
CA TYR A 388 14.16 -80.19 2.08
C TYR A 388 14.17 -79.01 1.12
N VAL A 389 13.37 -79.07 0.05
CA VAL A 389 13.23 -77.94 -0.91
C VAL A 389 12.73 -76.68 -0.18
N ALA A 390 11.70 -76.81 0.64
CA ALA A 390 11.14 -75.71 1.43
C ALA A 390 12.18 -75.09 2.36
N HIS A 391 13.00 -75.91 3.02
CA HIS A 391 14.06 -75.42 3.90
C HIS A 391 15.16 -74.69 3.13
N ILE A 392 15.61 -75.20 1.98
CA ILE A 392 16.62 -74.50 1.16
C ILE A 392 16.07 -73.15 0.68
N VAL A 393 14.84 -73.11 0.18
CA VAL A 393 14.23 -71.87 -0.32
C VAL A 393 14.06 -70.84 0.80
N ASP A 394 13.68 -71.27 2.01
CA ASP A 394 13.62 -70.40 3.19
C ASP A 394 15.01 -69.88 3.59
N LEU A 395 16.06 -70.71 3.57
CA LEU A 395 17.44 -70.25 3.83
C LEU A 395 17.94 -69.26 2.77
N LEU A 396 17.64 -69.51 1.50
CA LEU A 396 18.06 -68.65 0.38
C LEU A 396 17.48 -67.23 0.50
N GLN A 397 16.29 -67.06 1.07
CA GLN A 397 15.73 -65.73 1.37
C GLN A 397 16.69 -64.89 2.20
N TYR A 398 17.23 -65.44 3.28
CA TYR A 398 18.09 -64.70 4.19
C TYR A 398 19.46 -64.44 3.58
N TYR A 399 20.07 -65.45 2.96
CA TYR A 399 21.43 -65.35 2.41
C TYR A 399 21.51 -64.49 1.16
N LEU A 400 20.54 -64.61 0.26
CA LEU A 400 20.43 -63.75 -0.92
C LEU A 400 19.80 -62.39 -0.58
N SER A 401 19.27 -62.25 0.63
CA SER A 401 18.54 -61.05 1.10
C SER A 401 17.38 -60.70 0.18
N ILE A 402 16.63 -61.71 -0.26
CA ILE A 402 15.47 -61.60 -1.13
C ILE A 402 14.24 -62.09 -0.37
N PRO A 403 13.28 -61.21 0.01
CA PRO A 403 12.06 -61.64 0.66
C PRO A 403 11.22 -62.50 -0.27
N LEU A 404 10.68 -63.61 0.23
CA LEU A 404 9.78 -64.49 -0.50
C LEU A 404 8.36 -63.88 -0.53
N PRO A 405 7.69 -63.87 -1.70
CA PRO A 405 6.29 -63.49 -1.82
C PRO A 405 5.36 -64.38 -1.00
N TYR A 406 5.69 -65.67 -0.92
CA TYR A 406 4.92 -66.68 -0.19
C TYR A 406 5.76 -67.21 0.98
N PRO A 407 5.50 -66.80 2.23
CA PRO A 407 6.29 -67.24 3.38
C PRO A 407 6.23 -68.77 3.57
N ILE A 408 7.37 -69.37 3.92
CA ILE A 408 7.52 -70.82 4.13
C ILE A 408 7.79 -71.06 5.62
N SER A 409 7.20 -72.13 6.18
CA SER A 409 7.60 -72.65 7.49
C SER A 409 8.15 -74.07 7.32
N PRO A 410 9.49 -74.26 7.37
CA PRO A 410 10.13 -75.54 7.09
C PRO A 410 10.05 -76.49 8.29
N TYR A 411 8.89 -77.11 8.50
CA TYR A 411 8.68 -78.15 9.53
C TYR A 411 9.04 -79.56 9.01
N GLY A 412 10.16 -79.70 8.30
CA GLY A 412 10.59 -80.97 7.70
C GLY A 412 9.54 -81.56 6.75
N SER A 413 9.17 -82.83 6.94
CA SER A 413 8.14 -83.52 6.13
C SER A 413 6.73 -82.94 6.28
N ARG A 414 6.51 -81.97 7.18
CA ARG A 414 5.24 -81.27 7.37
C ARG A 414 5.32 -79.78 7.04
N ALA A 415 6.22 -79.40 6.13
CA ALA A 415 6.38 -78.02 5.70
C ALA A 415 5.06 -77.41 5.18
N ILE A 416 4.89 -76.11 5.41
CA ILE A 416 3.72 -75.34 4.99
C ILE A 416 4.14 -74.04 4.31
N ILE A 417 3.30 -73.55 3.41
CA ILE A 417 3.47 -72.29 2.68
C ILE A 417 2.22 -71.43 2.80
N GLN A 418 2.40 -70.12 2.81
CA GLN A 418 1.32 -69.16 3.02
C GLN A 418 1.12 -68.23 1.82
N ASP A 419 -0.14 -67.96 1.49
CA ASP A 419 -0.50 -66.97 0.48
C ASP A 419 -1.37 -65.86 1.07
N PHE A 420 -0.77 -64.68 1.20
CA PHE A 420 -1.46 -63.47 1.65
C PHE A 420 -1.81 -62.51 0.51
N ILE A 421 -1.42 -62.83 -0.73
CA ILE A 421 -1.45 -61.89 -1.85
C ILE A 421 -2.53 -62.26 -2.86
N SER A 422 -2.77 -63.56 -3.08
CA SER A 422 -3.78 -64.01 -4.04
C SER A 422 -5.21 -63.79 -3.54
N ILE A 423 -6.09 -63.42 -4.46
CA ILE A 423 -7.52 -63.24 -4.20
C ILE A 423 -8.20 -64.61 -4.18
N ILE A 424 -8.13 -65.30 -3.04
CA ILE A 424 -8.74 -66.62 -2.83
C ILE A 424 -9.95 -66.44 -1.89
N GLN A 425 -11.04 -67.17 -2.10
CA GLN A 425 -12.23 -67.13 -1.23
C GLN A 425 -12.04 -67.84 0.12
N ASP A 426 -11.02 -68.69 0.22
CA ASP A 426 -10.77 -69.55 1.36
C ASP A 426 -10.15 -68.83 2.57
N LYS A 427 -10.77 -68.91 3.74
CA LYS A 427 -10.26 -68.29 4.97
C LYS A 427 -8.89 -68.86 5.40
N GLN A 428 -8.60 -70.11 5.08
CA GLN A 428 -7.33 -70.74 5.42
C GLN A 428 -6.27 -70.43 4.35
N ARG A 429 -5.38 -69.49 4.67
CA ARG A 429 -4.26 -69.06 3.82
C ARG A 429 -3.00 -69.93 3.91
N THR A 430 -3.07 -71.04 4.64
CA THR A 430 -1.97 -72.01 4.81
C THR A 430 -2.18 -73.22 3.91
N PHE A 431 -1.17 -73.57 3.14
CA PHE A 431 -1.19 -74.69 2.20
C PHE A 431 -0.09 -75.70 2.58
N PRO A 432 -0.44 -77.00 2.68
CA PRO A 432 0.52 -78.03 3.05
C PRO A 432 1.44 -78.39 1.88
N LEU A 433 2.71 -78.65 2.17
CA LEU A 433 3.67 -79.23 1.22
C LEU A 433 3.86 -80.74 1.44
N TYR A 434 2.84 -81.38 2.01
CA TYR A 434 2.79 -82.81 2.29
C TYR A 434 1.43 -83.37 1.90
N MET A 435 1.37 -84.65 1.52
CA MET A 435 0.16 -85.29 1.01
C MET A 435 -0.68 -85.92 2.13
N LYS A 436 -0.02 -86.55 3.11
CA LYS A 436 -0.66 -87.29 4.20
C LYS A 436 -1.59 -86.40 5.04
N GLY A 437 -2.90 -86.64 4.95
CA GLY A 437 -3.92 -85.89 5.67
C GLY A 437 -4.21 -84.48 5.11
N ALA A 438 -3.70 -84.16 3.91
CA ALA A 438 -3.96 -82.92 3.20
C ALA A 438 -4.94 -83.13 2.04
N ILE A 439 -5.74 -82.11 1.73
CA ILE A 439 -6.61 -82.14 0.56
C ILE A 439 -5.76 -81.92 -0.70
N ARG A 440 -5.90 -82.79 -1.71
CA ARG A 440 -5.01 -82.83 -2.89
C ARG A 440 -4.87 -81.48 -3.60
N PHE A 441 -5.96 -80.77 -3.87
CA PHE A 441 -5.88 -79.46 -4.56
C PHE A 441 -5.09 -78.42 -3.76
N ARG A 442 -5.12 -78.48 -2.41
CA ARG A 442 -4.37 -77.55 -1.55
C ARG A 442 -2.89 -77.87 -1.56
N PHE A 443 -2.55 -79.17 -1.62
CA PHE A 443 -1.18 -79.64 -1.76
C PHE A 443 -0.61 -79.21 -3.12
N ASP A 444 -1.32 -79.47 -4.21
CA ASP A 444 -0.88 -79.09 -5.56
C ASP A 444 -0.69 -77.57 -5.67
N TYR A 445 -1.59 -76.79 -5.06
CA TYR A 445 -1.46 -75.34 -4.97
C TYR A 445 -0.25 -74.91 -4.11
N GLY A 446 0.01 -75.57 -2.98
CA GLY A 446 1.18 -75.32 -2.15
C GLY A 446 2.50 -75.55 -2.91
N VAL A 447 2.59 -76.65 -3.67
CA VAL A 447 3.75 -76.93 -4.54
C VAL A 447 3.89 -75.87 -5.63
N PHE A 448 2.78 -75.41 -6.22
CA PHE A 448 2.80 -74.30 -7.18
C PHE A 448 3.37 -73.00 -6.56
N LEU A 449 2.96 -72.63 -5.35
CA LEU A 449 3.47 -71.46 -4.65
C LEU A 449 4.98 -71.59 -4.34
N LEU A 450 5.43 -72.79 -3.97
CA LEU A 450 6.85 -73.08 -3.76
C LEU A 450 7.65 -72.86 -5.04
N ASN A 451 7.14 -73.35 -6.17
CA ASN A 451 7.77 -73.12 -7.48
C ASN A 451 7.76 -71.64 -7.89
N LYS A 452 6.72 -70.89 -7.52
CA LYS A 452 6.71 -69.43 -7.71
C LYS A 452 7.75 -68.70 -6.87
N ASN A 453 8.02 -69.17 -5.65
CA ASN A 453 9.12 -68.66 -4.85
C ASN A 453 10.50 -68.95 -5.50
N ILE A 454 10.69 -70.15 -6.05
CA ILE A 454 11.92 -70.50 -6.78
C ILE A 454 12.08 -69.61 -8.03
N GLU A 455 11.00 -69.40 -8.78
CA GLU A 455 10.95 -68.46 -9.92
C GLU A 455 11.29 -67.03 -9.49
N TRP A 456 10.77 -66.59 -8.35
CA TRP A 456 11.05 -65.26 -7.82
C TRP A 456 12.53 -65.09 -7.46
N LEU A 457 13.12 -66.05 -6.74
CA LEU A 457 14.54 -66.04 -6.40
C LEU A 457 15.41 -66.05 -7.66
N ALA A 458 15.08 -66.90 -8.64
CA ALA A 458 15.74 -66.96 -9.95
C ALA A 458 15.68 -65.61 -10.67
N LYS A 459 14.50 -65.02 -10.80
CA LYS A 459 14.30 -63.73 -11.46
C LYS A 459 15.12 -62.61 -10.81
N ARG A 460 15.22 -62.61 -9.48
CA ARG A 460 16.00 -61.64 -8.71
C ARG A 460 17.51 -61.80 -8.92
N GLN A 461 17.98 -62.99 -9.30
CA GLN A 461 19.36 -63.26 -9.69
C GLN A 461 19.59 -63.12 -11.21
N GLY A 462 18.62 -62.59 -11.96
CA GLY A 462 18.72 -62.40 -13.41
C GLY A 462 18.46 -63.66 -14.24
N LEU A 463 17.99 -64.75 -13.61
CA LEU A 463 17.67 -66.01 -14.27
C LEU A 463 16.22 -66.04 -14.76
N LYS A 464 16.01 -66.47 -16.01
CA LYS A 464 14.68 -66.74 -16.56
C LYS A 464 14.40 -68.24 -16.54
N ILE A 465 13.41 -68.65 -15.75
CA ILE A 465 12.91 -70.02 -15.74
C ILE A 465 11.99 -70.23 -16.96
N ILE A 466 12.15 -71.37 -17.65
CA ILE A 466 11.34 -71.74 -18.81
C ILE A 466 10.04 -72.42 -18.38
N ASP A 467 10.15 -73.43 -17.52
CA ASP A 467 9.02 -74.19 -17.00
C ASP A 467 9.04 -74.21 -15.46
N ILE A 468 8.03 -73.59 -14.86
CA ILE A 468 7.90 -73.44 -13.41
C ILE A 468 7.58 -74.79 -12.73
N ARG A 469 7.03 -75.77 -13.47
CA ARG A 469 6.62 -77.08 -12.93
C ARG A 469 7.80 -77.93 -12.46
N GLN A 470 9.00 -77.62 -12.95
CA GLN A 470 10.22 -78.36 -12.67
C GLN A 470 10.86 -77.90 -11.36
N THR A 471 10.49 -78.52 -10.23
CA THR A 471 10.91 -78.11 -8.88
C THR A 471 12.43 -78.17 -8.68
N LEU A 472 13.00 -79.38 -8.67
CA LEU A 472 14.42 -79.63 -8.45
C LEU A 472 15.33 -79.15 -9.59
N PRO A 473 14.98 -79.31 -10.89
CA PRO A 473 15.81 -78.76 -11.96
C PRO A 473 16.02 -77.25 -11.82
N ASN A 474 14.94 -76.50 -11.54
CA ASN A 474 15.01 -75.05 -11.37
C ASN A 474 15.80 -74.65 -10.12
N LEU A 475 15.61 -75.35 -8.99
CA LEU A 475 16.36 -75.08 -7.78
C LEU A 475 17.85 -75.38 -7.96
N LYS A 476 18.20 -76.50 -8.61
CA LYS A 476 19.58 -76.86 -8.93
C LYS A 476 20.23 -75.81 -9.84
N TYR A 477 19.49 -75.33 -10.84
CA TYR A 477 20.00 -74.30 -11.75
C TYR A 477 20.22 -72.96 -11.05
N LEU A 478 19.30 -72.56 -10.15
CA LEU A 478 19.46 -71.39 -9.29
C LEU A 478 20.71 -71.50 -8.41
N LEU A 479 20.88 -72.63 -7.70
CA LEU A 479 22.04 -72.85 -6.84
C LEU A 479 23.34 -72.84 -7.64
N TYR A 480 23.36 -73.48 -8.81
CA TYR A 480 24.52 -73.51 -9.71
C TYR A 480 24.95 -72.11 -10.13
N ILE A 481 24.03 -71.25 -10.57
CA ILE A 481 24.34 -69.86 -10.96
C ILE A 481 24.80 -69.04 -9.76
N CYS A 482 24.14 -69.18 -8.61
CA CYS A 482 24.56 -68.49 -7.39
C CYS A 482 25.93 -68.95 -6.90
N SER A 483 26.33 -70.19 -7.18
CA SER A 483 27.67 -70.73 -6.92
C SER A 483 28.69 -70.44 -8.04
N ALA A 484 28.26 -69.97 -9.21
CA ALA A 484 29.15 -69.75 -10.33
C ALA A 484 30.08 -68.54 -10.09
N GLY A 485 31.37 -68.73 -10.38
CA GLY A 485 32.37 -67.66 -10.39
C GLY A 485 33.80 -68.19 -10.42
N SER A 486 34.70 -67.44 -11.08
CA SER A 486 36.08 -67.86 -11.34
C SER A 486 37.07 -67.53 -10.21
N SER A 487 36.63 -66.85 -9.15
CA SER A 487 37.51 -66.51 -8.02
C SER A 487 37.48 -67.61 -6.96
N GLU A 488 38.61 -67.85 -6.31
CA GLU A 488 38.69 -68.73 -5.14
C GLU A 488 37.59 -68.40 -4.14
N LEU A 489 37.02 -69.44 -3.54
CA LEU A 489 35.98 -69.29 -2.55
C LEU A 489 36.57 -68.64 -1.31
N PRO A 490 35.98 -67.54 -0.79
CA PRO A 490 36.50 -66.92 0.40
C PRO A 490 36.43 -67.92 1.56
N ALA A 491 37.44 -67.97 2.43
CA ALA A 491 37.35 -68.79 3.62
C ALA A 491 36.13 -68.38 4.46
N ARG A 492 35.55 -69.35 5.19
CA ARG A 492 34.54 -69.06 6.21
C ARG A 492 35.17 -68.07 7.18
N LYS A 493 34.65 -66.83 7.19
CA LYS A 493 35.06 -65.84 8.18
C LYS A 493 34.81 -66.48 9.54
N ALA A 494 35.86 -66.72 10.32
CA ALA A 494 35.78 -67.28 11.66
C ALA A 494 35.09 -66.25 12.58
N GLY A 495 33.78 -66.15 12.44
CA GLY A 495 32.92 -65.17 13.08
C GLY A 495 31.97 -65.91 14.01
N GLY A 496 32.47 -66.31 15.18
CA GLY A 496 31.59 -66.45 16.33
C GLY A 496 30.95 -65.09 16.63
N ILE A 497 29.68 -65.08 17.00
CA ILE A 497 29.01 -63.88 17.48
C ILE A 497 29.81 -63.38 18.68
N ARG A 498 30.43 -62.19 18.56
CA ARG A 498 31.35 -61.60 19.55
C ARG A 498 30.74 -61.40 20.95
N GLY A 499 29.44 -61.66 21.12
CA GLY A 499 28.71 -61.61 22.39
C GLY A 499 28.46 -62.96 23.09
N LEU A 500 28.75 -64.11 22.47
CA LEU A 500 28.53 -65.43 23.10
C LEU A 500 29.77 -66.02 23.80
N LEU A 501 30.95 -65.44 23.58
CA LEU A 501 32.23 -65.96 24.11
C LEU A 501 32.76 -65.19 25.34
N PHE A 502 32.20 -64.02 25.69
CA PHE A 502 32.60 -63.23 26.85
C PHE A 502 31.49 -63.14 27.89
N GLY A 503 31.15 -64.30 28.46
CA GLY A 503 30.24 -64.43 29.60
C GLY A 503 30.92 -65.11 30.77
N ASN A 504 32.02 -64.53 31.25
CA ASN A 504 32.52 -64.60 32.65
C ASN A 504 34.02 -64.32 32.67
N THR A 505 34.39 -63.06 32.93
CA THR A 505 35.49 -62.70 33.83
C THR A 505 35.46 -61.20 34.05
N THR A 506 35.07 -60.86 35.26
CA THR A 506 35.21 -59.55 35.88
C THR A 506 36.68 -59.14 35.95
N ARG A 507 37.00 -57.88 35.63
CA ARG A 507 37.49 -56.92 36.64
C ARG A 507 37.86 -55.57 36.04
N ALA A 508 37.46 -54.56 36.80
CA ALA A 508 37.68 -53.14 36.62
C ALA A 508 39.14 -52.74 36.41
N SER A 509 39.34 -51.72 35.57
CA SER A 509 40.45 -50.78 35.69
C SER A 509 40.00 -49.44 35.10
N GLY A 510 39.40 -48.62 35.96
CA GLY A 510 39.07 -47.23 35.65
C GLY A 510 40.35 -46.39 35.60
N ARG A 511 40.54 -45.64 34.51
CA ARG A 511 41.57 -44.61 34.40
C ARG A 511 40.98 -43.27 34.84
N PHE A 512 41.28 -42.89 36.08
CA PHE A 512 41.16 -41.50 36.55
C PHE A 512 42.12 -40.61 35.75
N LYS A 513 41.61 -39.56 35.10
CA LYS A 513 42.42 -38.43 34.62
C LYS A 513 42.25 -37.27 35.60
N SER A 514 43.31 -37.01 36.37
CA SER A 514 43.50 -35.79 37.17
C SER A 514 43.58 -34.57 36.24
N ARG A 515 42.83 -33.52 36.58
CA ARG A 515 42.78 -32.23 35.91
C ARG A 515 43.33 -31.20 36.90
N ASN A 516 44.63 -30.91 36.82
CA ASN A 516 45.23 -29.83 37.58
C ASN A 516 44.85 -28.49 36.92
N GLN A 517 44.02 -27.71 37.60
CA GLN A 517 43.96 -26.26 37.47
C GLN A 517 44.86 -25.66 38.56
N SER A 518 45.79 -24.79 38.18
CA SER A 518 46.49 -23.90 39.10
C SER A 518 46.34 -22.48 38.58
N ASN A 519 45.55 -21.68 39.31
CA ASN A 519 45.59 -20.23 39.27
C ASN A 519 46.84 -19.75 40.05
N ALA A 520 47.64 -18.90 39.41
CA ALA A 520 48.30 -17.73 40.00
C ALA A 520 48.69 -16.81 38.84
#